data_AF-A0A6I5XAK3-F1
#
_entry.id   AF-A0A6I5XAK3-F1
#
_cell.length_a   1.000
_cell.length_b   1.000
_cell.length_c   1.000
_cell.angle_alpha   90.00
_cell.angle_beta   90.00
_cell.angle_gamma   90.00
#
_symmetry.space_group_name_H-M   'P 1'
#
loop_
_entity.id
_entity.type
_entity.pdbx_description
1 polymer ?
#
loop_
_entity_poly.entity_id
_entity_poly.type
_entity_poly.pdbx_seq_one_letter_code
_entity_poly.pdbx_strand_id
1 'polypeptide(L)'
;MSTLEDLTTGPGGVAGFVGSLSRRFRPVTRRSLLLGATVAATALATKPKEYVLRPVPAYATICGPGNTASSGWTVFCCTINNGVNACPPGSFAAGWWKAADSSWCGAGYRYIVDCNASCSKCTSGCSDGICDSRCWSCSCGSGSTATCDQRRVCCNAFRYGQCNTQVKCSGGVHCRVVSCVPPYRWTNCTTTSLVDNRTSEHSAPCLPVWNAIERKYDAMGAQGSYLRASITPSRSVGDGRGVYVRYQGGGIYWTSTTGAIALTSHTLRGWDASGGVYGQLRYPIADPAPGRRAGGWIQAFEHGALAGASNAAIAAVYEPSWTVWKANNREAGPLGYPVAARVTNPDARGWHQQFQGGFITDSPATPTVAVYETSATIWVREGREAGPLGYPTAGRTVTGTGMWIQLFEGGAIADTGVTTTTAVYGVMYAGWQRFGREAGLLKYPTASVARDTRGAGQTFQGGQLWALGAGPARLVYGSVLTGWTNAGGAAGSYGYPVTDTTATGDGRLTCQFEGGTITA
;
A
#
# COMPACT_ATOMS: atom_id res chain seq x y z
N MET A 1 -67.56 37.51 -32.33
CA MET A 1 -67.94 36.67 -33.48
C MET A 1 -67.31 37.34 -34.69
N SER A 2 -66.25 36.87 -35.32
CA SER A 2 -66.00 35.50 -35.78
C SER A 2 -64.48 35.31 -36.01
N THR A 3 -63.83 34.46 -35.19
CA THR A 3 -62.45 33.96 -35.45
C THR A 3 -62.36 32.44 -35.25
N LEU A 4 -63.49 31.79 -34.99
CA LEU A 4 -63.60 30.33 -34.85
C LEU A 4 -64.30 29.68 -36.05
N GLU A 5 -64.96 30.45 -36.93
CA GLU A 5 -65.58 29.92 -38.16
C GLU A 5 -64.61 29.87 -39.35
N ASP A 6 -63.53 30.67 -39.34
CA ASP A 6 -62.51 30.66 -40.40
C ASP A 6 -61.54 29.47 -40.33
N LEU A 7 -61.52 28.70 -39.23
CA LEU A 7 -60.76 27.44 -39.13
C LEU A 7 -61.49 26.23 -39.74
N THR A 8 -62.75 26.41 -40.16
CA THR A 8 -63.59 25.34 -40.71
C THR A 8 -63.83 25.41 -42.23
N THR A 9 -63.36 26.46 -42.92
CA THR A 9 -63.74 26.72 -44.34
C THR A 9 -62.62 26.55 -45.37
N GLY A 10 -61.38 26.24 -44.96
CA GLY A 10 -60.28 25.87 -45.87
C GLY A 10 -60.23 24.36 -46.16
N PRO A 11 -59.84 23.91 -47.37
CA PRO A 11 -59.73 22.49 -47.69
C PRO A 11 -58.59 21.85 -46.88
N GLY A 12 -58.97 21.28 -45.74
CA GLY A 12 -58.12 20.49 -44.85
C GLY A 12 -57.84 21.15 -43.50
N GLY A 13 -58.89 21.45 -42.71
CA GLY A 13 -58.84 22.02 -41.35
C GLY A 13 -57.92 21.30 -40.34
N VAL A 14 -58.32 21.19 -39.06
CA VAL A 14 -57.44 20.63 -37.99
C VAL A 14 -56.82 19.26 -38.37
N ALA A 15 -57.52 18.45 -39.16
CA ALA A 15 -57.02 17.19 -39.72
C ALA A 15 -55.86 17.35 -40.73
N GLY A 16 -55.85 18.39 -41.57
CA GLY A 16 -54.75 18.68 -42.50
C GLY A 16 -53.52 19.22 -41.78
N PHE A 17 -53.72 20.04 -40.74
CA PHE A 17 -52.67 20.48 -39.83
C PHE A 17 -52.04 19.29 -39.09
N VAL A 18 -52.85 18.44 -38.46
CA VAL A 18 -52.40 17.22 -37.76
C VAL A 18 -51.74 16.22 -38.73
N GLY A 19 -52.26 16.08 -39.95
CA GLY A 19 -51.66 15.27 -41.03
C GLY A 19 -50.34 15.82 -41.58
N SER A 20 -50.08 17.12 -41.44
CA SER A 20 -48.79 17.74 -41.78
C SER A 20 -47.76 17.56 -40.65
N LEU A 21 -48.20 17.62 -39.39
CA LEU A 21 -47.38 17.36 -38.20
C LEU A 21 -47.01 15.88 -38.09
N SER A 22 -47.94 14.96 -38.32
CA SER A 22 -47.68 13.52 -38.25
C SER A 22 -46.74 13.03 -39.37
N ARG A 23 -46.74 13.69 -40.54
CA ARG A 23 -45.75 13.44 -41.60
C ARG A 23 -44.36 14.02 -41.28
N ARG A 24 -44.26 15.00 -40.38
CA ARG A 24 -42.98 15.57 -39.91
C ARG A 24 -42.35 14.80 -38.77
N PHE A 25 -43.10 13.97 -38.04
CA PHE A 25 -42.59 13.17 -36.93
C PHE A 25 -42.43 11.70 -37.30
N ARG A 26 -41.29 11.11 -36.94
CA ARG A 26 -41.07 9.66 -37.12
C ARG A 26 -42.09 8.87 -36.29
N PRO A 27 -42.60 7.72 -36.78
CA PRO A 27 -43.52 6.89 -36.03
C PRO A 27 -42.90 6.43 -34.70
N VAL A 28 -43.58 6.73 -33.59
CA VAL A 28 -43.16 6.35 -32.24
C VAL A 28 -43.72 4.96 -31.93
N THR A 29 -42.85 3.98 -31.69
CA THR A 29 -43.27 2.62 -31.32
C THR A 29 -43.62 2.54 -29.83
N ARG A 30 -44.44 1.55 -29.42
CA ARG A 30 -44.70 1.26 -27.99
C ARG A 30 -43.42 1.07 -27.19
N ARG A 31 -42.41 0.43 -27.80
CA ARG A 31 -41.08 0.25 -27.20
C ARG A 31 -40.37 1.59 -26.97
N SER A 32 -40.44 2.51 -27.94
CA SER A 32 -39.87 3.85 -27.82
C SER A 32 -40.54 4.65 -26.69
N LEU A 33 -41.85 4.51 -26.53
CA LEU A 33 -42.62 5.15 -25.45
C LEU A 33 -42.21 4.60 -24.06
N LEU A 34 -42.16 3.27 -23.91
CA LEU A 34 -41.74 2.64 -22.65
C LEU A 34 -40.30 3.01 -22.28
N LEU A 35 -39.37 2.98 -23.23
CA LEU A 35 -37.99 3.42 -23.00
C LEU A 35 -37.93 4.90 -22.61
N GLY A 36 -38.69 5.75 -23.28
CA GLY A 36 -38.79 7.18 -22.94
C GLY A 36 -39.30 7.41 -21.52
N ALA A 37 -40.34 6.68 -21.11
CA ALA A 37 -40.91 6.74 -19.76
C ALA A 37 -39.90 6.26 -18.69
N THR A 38 -39.19 5.15 -18.95
CA THR A 38 -38.17 4.63 -18.02
C THR A 38 -37.01 5.62 -17.85
N VAL A 39 -36.55 6.24 -18.93
CA VAL A 39 -35.48 7.26 -18.89
C VAL A 39 -35.96 8.51 -18.13
N ALA A 40 -37.20 8.97 -18.34
CA ALA A 40 -37.79 10.07 -17.58
C ALA A 40 -37.89 9.75 -16.07
N ALA A 41 -38.38 8.56 -15.72
CA ALA A 41 -38.47 8.10 -14.33
C ALA A 41 -37.08 8.03 -13.67
N THR A 42 -36.07 7.54 -14.40
CA THR A 42 -34.69 7.47 -13.91
C THR A 42 -34.10 8.87 -13.71
N ALA A 43 -34.37 9.81 -14.60
CA ALA A 43 -33.92 11.20 -14.46
C ALA A 43 -34.55 11.86 -13.22
N LEU A 44 -35.84 11.63 -12.99
CA LEU A 44 -36.54 12.10 -11.80
C LEU A 44 -36.00 11.47 -10.51
N ALA A 45 -35.65 10.18 -10.53
CA ALA A 45 -35.12 9.47 -9.37
C ALA A 45 -33.68 9.88 -9.02
N THR A 46 -32.83 10.05 -10.04
CA THR A 46 -31.38 10.29 -9.84
C THR A 46 -31.02 11.76 -9.72
N LYS A 47 -31.77 12.66 -10.40
CA LYS A 47 -31.53 14.11 -10.37
C LYS A 47 -32.85 14.91 -10.43
N PRO A 48 -33.74 14.76 -9.41
CA PRO A 48 -35.08 15.34 -9.43
C PRO A 48 -35.08 16.85 -9.66
N LYS A 49 -34.23 17.59 -8.94
CA LYS A 49 -34.15 19.05 -9.05
C LYS A 49 -33.69 19.50 -10.45
N GLU A 50 -32.71 18.82 -11.04
CA GLU A 50 -32.20 19.19 -12.36
C GLU A 50 -33.22 18.90 -13.46
N TYR A 51 -33.90 17.75 -13.39
CA TYR A 51 -34.91 17.36 -14.37
C TYR A 51 -36.16 18.25 -14.31
N VAL A 52 -36.58 18.66 -13.11
CA VAL A 52 -37.78 19.50 -12.91
C VAL A 52 -37.51 20.97 -13.23
N LEU A 53 -36.33 21.49 -12.88
CA LEU A 53 -36.06 22.93 -12.95
C LEU A 53 -35.37 23.38 -14.26
N ARG A 54 -34.91 22.45 -15.10
CA ARG A 54 -34.22 22.79 -16.36
C ARG A 54 -34.89 22.11 -17.55
N PRO A 55 -35.15 22.83 -18.66
CA PRO A 55 -35.71 22.25 -19.88
C PRO A 55 -34.63 21.47 -20.65
N VAL A 56 -34.22 20.32 -20.13
CA VAL A 56 -33.24 19.41 -20.76
C VAL A 56 -33.86 18.03 -20.98
N PRO A 57 -33.47 17.30 -22.04
CA PRO A 57 -33.94 15.93 -22.25
C PRO A 57 -33.60 15.03 -21.06
N ALA A 58 -34.50 14.13 -20.66
CA ALA A 58 -34.28 13.19 -19.55
C ALA A 58 -32.95 12.42 -19.67
N TYR A 59 -32.60 12.03 -20.90
CA TYR A 59 -31.33 11.37 -21.19
C TYR A 59 -30.11 12.27 -20.91
N ALA A 60 -30.19 13.58 -21.22
CA ALA A 60 -29.14 14.54 -20.91
C ALA A 60 -29.04 14.84 -19.41
N THR A 61 -30.15 14.75 -18.67
CA THR A 61 -30.13 14.85 -17.21
C THR A 61 -29.33 13.71 -16.58
N ILE A 62 -29.52 12.47 -17.07
CA ILE A 62 -28.81 11.29 -16.56
C ILE A 62 -27.35 11.28 -17.03
N CYS A 63 -27.13 11.41 -18.33
CA CYS A 63 -25.86 11.15 -18.98
C CYS A 63 -25.02 12.41 -19.26
N GLY A 64 -25.50 13.59 -18.86
CA GLY A 64 -24.84 14.89 -19.10
C GLY A 64 -25.11 15.46 -20.50
N PRO A 65 -24.75 16.73 -20.76
CA PRO A 65 -25.03 17.39 -22.04
C PRO A 65 -24.22 16.82 -23.21
N GLY A 66 -24.80 16.95 -24.42
CA GLY A 66 -24.11 16.66 -25.67
C GLY A 66 -23.63 15.21 -25.83
N ASN A 67 -24.30 14.25 -25.22
CA ASN A 67 -23.86 12.85 -25.09
C ASN A 67 -24.26 11.92 -26.26
N THR A 68 -24.95 12.44 -27.29
CA THR A 68 -25.42 11.69 -28.45
C THR A 68 -24.57 11.94 -29.69
N ALA A 69 -24.57 11.04 -30.67
CA ALA A 69 -23.87 11.24 -31.95
C ALA A 69 -24.40 12.45 -32.75
N SER A 70 -25.70 12.76 -32.59
CA SER A 70 -26.36 13.91 -33.23
C SER A 70 -25.87 15.25 -32.70
N SER A 71 -25.28 15.30 -31.51
CA SER A 71 -24.72 16.52 -30.93
C SER A 71 -23.46 17.01 -31.66
N GLY A 72 -22.86 16.19 -32.53
CA GLY A 72 -21.64 16.53 -33.26
C GLY A 72 -20.36 16.43 -32.44
N TRP A 73 -20.45 16.24 -31.13
CA TRP A 73 -19.29 16.12 -30.25
C TRP A 73 -18.57 14.78 -30.39
N THR A 74 -17.28 14.77 -30.03
CA THR A 74 -16.45 13.56 -30.01
C THR A 74 -16.52 12.86 -28.66
N VAL A 75 -16.50 11.53 -28.68
CA VAL A 75 -16.46 10.63 -27.52
C VAL A 75 -15.29 10.92 -26.58
N PHE A 76 -15.43 10.60 -25.30
CA PHE A 76 -14.31 10.57 -24.37
C PHE A 76 -13.44 9.34 -24.56
N CYS A 77 -12.13 9.48 -24.36
CA CYS A 77 -11.19 8.39 -24.58
C CYS A 77 -11.44 7.21 -23.66
N CYS A 78 -11.84 7.44 -22.40
CA CYS A 78 -12.14 6.34 -21.48
C CYS A 78 -13.27 5.42 -22.00
N THR A 79 -14.19 5.93 -22.83
CA THR A 79 -15.30 5.16 -23.39
C THR A 79 -14.83 4.11 -24.40
N ILE A 80 -13.78 4.44 -25.18
CA ILE A 80 -13.26 3.57 -26.25
C ILE A 80 -11.88 2.97 -25.93
N ASN A 81 -11.27 3.37 -24.82
CA ASN A 81 -9.91 3.00 -24.41
C ASN A 81 -9.94 2.22 -23.08
N ASN A 82 -10.88 1.29 -22.92
CA ASN A 82 -10.98 0.41 -21.75
C ASN A 82 -10.97 1.16 -20.39
N GLY A 83 -11.68 2.31 -20.31
CA GLY A 83 -11.74 3.15 -19.12
C GLY A 83 -10.58 4.14 -18.96
N VAL A 84 -9.53 4.05 -19.79
CA VAL A 84 -8.35 4.91 -19.67
C VAL A 84 -8.60 6.31 -20.21
N ASN A 85 -8.48 7.33 -19.36
CA ASN A 85 -8.56 8.75 -19.73
C ASN A 85 -7.23 9.27 -20.32
N ALA A 86 -6.77 8.64 -21.39
CA ALA A 86 -5.58 9.01 -22.16
C ALA A 86 -5.82 8.74 -23.65
N CYS A 87 -5.02 9.37 -24.52
CA CYS A 87 -5.06 9.08 -25.95
C CYS A 87 -4.79 7.57 -26.19
N PRO A 88 -5.69 6.85 -26.90
CA PRO A 88 -5.50 5.44 -27.21
C PRO A 88 -4.31 5.22 -28.15
N PRO A 89 -3.79 3.98 -28.23
CA PRO A 89 -2.76 3.62 -29.21
C PRO A 89 -3.15 4.05 -30.64
N GLY A 90 -2.19 4.56 -31.39
CA GLY A 90 -2.44 5.13 -32.72
C GLY A 90 -3.13 6.50 -32.69
N SER A 91 -3.08 7.23 -31.58
CA SER A 91 -3.52 8.62 -31.50
C SER A 91 -2.59 9.45 -30.62
N PHE A 92 -2.69 10.77 -30.71
CA PHE A 92 -1.87 11.69 -29.93
C PHE A 92 -2.63 12.98 -29.63
N ALA A 93 -2.28 13.64 -28.52
CA ALA A 93 -2.85 14.94 -28.18
C ALA A 93 -2.43 15.97 -29.24
N ALA A 94 -3.40 16.62 -29.91
CA ALA A 94 -3.12 17.52 -31.03
C ALA A 94 -3.69 18.94 -30.84
N GLY A 95 -4.69 19.11 -29.98
CA GLY A 95 -5.31 20.39 -29.68
C GLY A 95 -6.06 20.36 -28.36
N TRP A 96 -6.33 21.53 -27.77
CA TRP A 96 -7.02 21.60 -26.49
C TRP A 96 -7.70 22.96 -26.26
N TRP A 97 -8.73 22.97 -25.41
CA TRP A 97 -9.36 24.19 -24.90
C TRP A 97 -9.68 24.05 -23.42
N LYS A 98 -9.89 25.19 -22.76
CA LYS A 98 -10.42 25.26 -21.40
C LYS A 98 -11.92 25.57 -21.42
N ALA A 99 -12.63 25.05 -20.43
CA ALA A 99 -14.02 25.33 -20.16
C ALA A 99 -14.14 25.78 -18.70
N ALA A 100 -14.69 26.96 -18.45
CA ALA A 100 -14.84 27.54 -17.12
C ALA A 100 -15.96 26.85 -16.31
N ASP A 101 -15.95 27.10 -14.99
CA ASP A 101 -17.04 26.80 -14.06
C ASP A 101 -17.50 25.33 -14.07
N SER A 102 -16.56 24.40 -14.29
CA SER A 102 -16.87 22.99 -14.41
C SER A 102 -17.03 22.34 -13.03
N SER A 103 -18.20 21.73 -12.79
CA SER A 103 -18.45 20.95 -11.58
C SER A 103 -17.47 19.78 -11.39
N TRP A 104 -16.89 19.29 -12.49
CA TRP A 104 -15.90 18.22 -12.53
C TRP A 104 -14.49 18.62 -12.11
N CYS A 105 -14.25 19.92 -11.92
CA CYS A 105 -12.97 20.48 -11.48
C CYS A 105 -13.18 21.51 -10.35
N GLY A 106 -14.18 21.28 -9.48
CA GLY A 106 -14.43 22.14 -8.32
C GLY A 106 -14.86 23.56 -8.66
N ALA A 107 -15.60 23.74 -9.76
CA ALA A 107 -15.94 25.04 -10.36
C ALA A 107 -14.74 25.81 -10.93
N GLY A 108 -13.60 25.15 -11.12
CA GLY A 108 -12.45 25.67 -11.86
C GLY A 108 -12.52 25.41 -13.36
N TYR A 109 -11.38 25.59 -14.03
CA TYR A 109 -11.24 25.24 -15.44
C TYR A 109 -11.11 23.73 -15.64
N ARG A 110 -11.84 23.22 -16.62
CA ARG A 110 -11.63 21.89 -17.18
C ARG A 110 -10.99 21.98 -18.54
N TYR A 111 -9.98 21.18 -18.78
CA TYR A 111 -9.23 21.13 -20.01
C TYR A 111 -9.67 19.91 -20.82
N ILE A 112 -10.13 20.15 -22.04
CA ILE A 112 -10.50 19.08 -22.99
C ILE A 112 -9.40 19.02 -24.04
N VAL A 113 -8.87 17.82 -24.26
CA VAL A 113 -7.76 17.56 -25.17
C VAL A 113 -8.24 16.62 -26.26
N ASP A 114 -8.16 17.06 -27.52
CA ASP A 114 -8.45 16.23 -28.67
C ASP A 114 -7.26 15.29 -28.94
N CYS A 115 -7.55 13.99 -28.91
CA CYS A 115 -6.63 12.94 -29.33
C CYS A 115 -6.91 12.64 -30.81
N ASN A 116 -6.09 13.17 -31.71
CA ASN A 116 -6.23 12.91 -33.14
C ASN A 116 -5.58 11.57 -33.51
N ALA A 117 -6.20 10.86 -34.44
CA ALA A 117 -5.67 9.62 -34.98
C ALA A 117 -4.30 9.86 -35.65
N SER A 118 -3.43 8.87 -35.65
CA SER A 118 -2.25 8.87 -36.51
C SER A 118 -2.63 8.47 -37.94
N CYS A 119 -1.88 9.00 -38.90
CA CYS A 119 -1.99 8.63 -40.31
C CYS A 119 -1.11 7.39 -40.55
N SER A 120 -1.63 6.21 -40.24
CA SER A 120 -0.82 4.97 -40.23
C SER A 120 -1.03 4.06 -41.44
N LYS A 121 -2.14 4.22 -42.19
CA LYS A 121 -2.47 3.32 -43.31
C LYS A 121 -2.00 3.82 -44.68
N CYS A 122 -1.47 5.05 -44.75
CA CYS A 122 -0.97 5.66 -45.97
C CYS A 122 0.37 6.37 -45.70
N THR A 123 1.25 6.40 -46.69
CA THR A 123 2.59 7.00 -46.61
C THR A 123 2.67 8.41 -47.24
N SER A 124 1.63 8.84 -47.96
CA SER A 124 1.50 10.17 -48.56
C SER A 124 0.04 10.65 -48.53
N GLY A 125 -0.17 11.96 -48.65
CA GLY A 125 -1.52 12.57 -48.70
C GLY A 125 -1.93 13.29 -47.41
N CYS A 126 -1.25 14.39 -47.10
CA CYS A 126 -1.67 15.32 -46.06
C CYS A 126 -2.12 16.64 -46.69
N SER A 127 -3.40 16.95 -46.59
CA SER A 127 -3.96 18.22 -47.06
C SER A 127 -4.46 18.97 -45.83
N ASP A 128 -4.06 20.23 -45.66
CA ASP A 128 -4.44 21.08 -44.52
C ASP A 128 -4.16 20.46 -43.13
N GLY A 129 -3.09 19.66 -43.04
CA GLY A 129 -2.68 19.00 -41.79
C GLY A 129 -3.52 17.78 -41.38
N ILE A 130 -4.47 17.37 -42.23
CA ILE A 130 -5.29 16.17 -42.05
C ILE A 130 -5.05 15.17 -43.18
N CYS A 131 -4.80 13.90 -42.87
CA CYS A 131 -4.75 12.85 -43.88
C CYS A 131 -6.15 12.34 -44.24
N ASP A 132 -6.25 11.73 -45.42
CA ASP A 132 -7.47 11.09 -45.90
C ASP A 132 -8.06 10.13 -44.85
N SER A 133 -9.39 10.10 -44.73
CA SER A 133 -10.11 9.24 -43.79
C SER A 133 -9.79 7.76 -43.89
N ARG A 134 -9.43 7.25 -45.08
CA ARG A 134 -8.96 5.86 -45.25
C ARG A 134 -7.60 5.61 -44.60
N CYS A 135 -6.83 6.67 -44.34
CA CYS A 135 -5.50 6.63 -43.79
C CYS A 135 -5.47 6.69 -42.25
N TRP A 136 -6.61 7.01 -41.63
CA TRP A 136 -6.74 7.11 -40.17
C TRP A 136 -6.48 5.76 -39.50
N SER A 137 -5.81 5.79 -38.35
CA SER A 137 -5.66 4.62 -37.48
C SER A 137 -6.97 4.14 -36.84
N CYS A 138 -8.06 4.90 -37.01
CA CYS A 138 -9.41 4.58 -36.55
C CYS A 138 -10.45 4.72 -37.67
N SER A 139 -11.71 4.38 -37.37
CA SER A 139 -12.84 4.46 -38.30
C SER A 139 -13.97 5.26 -37.68
N CYS A 140 -14.68 6.04 -38.51
CA CYS A 140 -15.82 6.83 -38.04
C CYS A 140 -16.94 5.93 -37.53
N GLY A 141 -17.47 6.26 -36.35
CA GLY A 141 -18.59 5.58 -35.72
C GLY A 141 -19.18 6.41 -34.57
N SER A 142 -19.89 5.74 -33.67
CA SER A 142 -20.43 6.35 -32.45
C SER A 142 -20.08 5.49 -31.24
N GLY A 143 -19.99 6.14 -30.07
CA GLY A 143 -19.86 5.43 -28.81
C GLY A 143 -21.07 4.51 -28.55
N SER A 144 -20.88 3.53 -27.68
CA SER A 144 -21.86 2.48 -27.45
C SER A 144 -23.17 3.04 -26.87
N THR A 145 -24.30 2.59 -27.41
CA THR A 145 -25.63 2.89 -26.87
C THR A 145 -25.87 2.29 -25.48
N ALA A 146 -25.04 1.33 -25.07
CA ALA A 146 -25.02 0.79 -23.71
C ALA A 146 -24.34 1.73 -22.70
N THR A 147 -23.79 2.86 -23.15
CA THR A 147 -23.09 3.84 -22.31
C THR A 147 -23.73 5.21 -22.43
N CYS A 148 -23.49 6.06 -21.42
CA CYS A 148 -23.87 7.48 -21.43
C CYS A 148 -22.98 8.35 -22.36
N ASP A 149 -22.21 7.76 -23.27
CA ASP A 149 -21.35 8.50 -24.20
C ASP A 149 -21.46 7.91 -25.61
N GLN A 150 -22.52 8.32 -26.32
CA GLN A 150 -22.83 7.91 -27.70
C GLN A 150 -22.29 8.92 -28.72
N ARG A 151 -21.38 9.81 -28.31
CA ARG A 151 -20.75 10.81 -29.17
C ARG A 151 -19.98 10.16 -30.31
N ARG A 152 -19.60 10.97 -31.31
CA ARG A 152 -18.90 10.50 -32.50
C ARG A 152 -17.50 9.97 -32.15
N VAL A 153 -17.11 8.89 -32.77
CA VAL A 153 -15.76 8.30 -32.66
C VAL A 153 -15.06 8.55 -33.98
N CYS A 154 -13.91 9.21 -34.01
CA CYS A 154 -13.09 9.33 -35.21
C CYS A 154 -13.85 9.86 -36.45
N CYS A 155 -14.78 10.80 -36.29
CA CYS A 155 -15.54 11.37 -37.42
C CYS A 155 -15.25 12.84 -37.67
N ASN A 156 -14.75 13.54 -36.66
CA ASN A 156 -14.53 14.99 -36.73
C ASN A 156 -13.10 15.25 -37.21
N ALA A 157 -12.96 15.81 -38.42
CA ALA A 157 -11.67 16.01 -39.08
C ALA A 157 -11.19 17.46 -38.93
N PHE A 158 -10.57 17.77 -37.79
CA PHE A 158 -9.94 19.07 -37.57
C PHE A 158 -8.79 18.95 -36.56
N ARG A 159 -7.92 19.98 -36.53
CA ARG A 159 -6.82 20.09 -35.57
C ARG A 159 -6.55 21.55 -35.22
N TYR A 160 -6.50 21.86 -33.93
CA TYR A 160 -6.14 23.20 -33.45
C TYR A 160 -4.63 23.49 -33.46
N GLY A 161 -3.78 22.45 -33.44
CA GLY A 161 -2.33 22.61 -33.60
C GLY A 161 -1.59 23.14 -32.37
N GLN A 162 -2.16 22.99 -31.17
CA GLN A 162 -1.52 23.43 -29.92
C GLN A 162 -0.65 22.36 -29.27
N CYS A 163 -0.82 21.09 -29.66
CA CYS A 163 -0.08 19.97 -29.08
C CYS A 163 0.64 19.16 -30.16
N ASN A 164 1.81 18.63 -29.79
CA ASN A 164 2.68 17.84 -30.66
C ASN A 164 2.84 18.48 -32.05
N THR A 165 3.20 19.76 -32.07
CA THR A 165 3.27 20.61 -33.27
C THR A 165 4.28 20.10 -34.30
N GLN A 166 5.26 19.31 -33.87
CA GLN A 166 6.22 18.62 -34.75
C GLN A 166 5.55 17.60 -35.69
N VAL A 167 4.39 17.05 -35.31
CA VAL A 167 3.62 16.15 -36.17
C VAL A 167 2.87 17.02 -37.17
N LYS A 168 3.21 16.95 -38.46
CA LYS A 168 2.60 17.80 -39.49
C LYS A 168 1.24 17.29 -39.98
N CYS A 169 1.01 15.98 -39.88
CA CYS A 169 -0.21 15.33 -40.36
C CYS A 169 -0.92 14.52 -39.28
N SER A 170 -2.24 14.65 -39.22
CA SER A 170 -3.09 13.95 -38.26
C SER A 170 -4.34 13.38 -38.93
N GLY A 171 -4.98 12.39 -38.33
CA GLY A 171 -6.32 11.94 -38.72
C GLY A 171 -7.40 12.71 -37.98
N GLY A 172 -8.64 12.23 -38.10
CA GLY A 172 -9.78 12.75 -37.33
C GLY A 172 -9.59 12.61 -35.82
N VAL A 173 -10.35 13.38 -35.05
CA VAL A 173 -10.37 13.30 -33.59
C VAL A 173 -10.91 11.94 -33.17
N HIS A 174 -10.02 11.08 -32.69
CA HIS A 174 -10.33 9.72 -32.27
C HIS A 174 -11.23 9.76 -31.03
N CYS A 175 -10.82 10.55 -30.02
CA CYS A 175 -11.54 10.76 -28.77
C CYS A 175 -11.00 11.98 -28.02
N ARG A 176 -11.59 12.29 -26.86
CA ARG A 176 -11.21 13.40 -25.99
C ARG A 176 -10.73 12.95 -24.62
N VAL A 177 -9.64 13.53 -24.14
CA VAL A 177 -9.17 13.42 -22.76
C VAL A 177 -9.66 14.64 -21.98
N VAL A 178 -9.94 14.44 -20.69
CA VAL A 178 -10.24 15.55 -19.77
C VAL A 178 -9.22 15.65 -18.65
N SER A 179 -8.94 16.87 -18.20
CA SER A 179 -8.08 17.12 -17.04
C SER A 179 -8.54 18.38 -16.32
N CYS A 180 -8.28 18.47 -15.02
CA CYS A 180 -8.36 19.72 -14.25
C CYS A 180 -7.03 20.51 -14.27
N VAL A 181 -5.98 19.91 -14.85
CA VAL A 181 -4.67 20.51 -15.02
C VAL A 181 -4.41 20.80 -16.51
N PRO A 182 -3.87 21.98 -16.86
CA PRO A 182 -3.58 22.31 -18.25
C PRO A 182 -2.66 21.28 -18.93
N PRO A 183 -2.91 20.93 -20.20
CA PRO A 183 -2.19 19.86 -20.90
C PRO A 183 -0.71 20.14 -21.10
N TYR A 184 -0.30 21.41 -21.22
CA TYR A 184 1.12 21.78 -21.30
C TYR A 184 1.94 21.44 -20.06
N ARG A 185 1.31 21.01 -18.95
CA ARG A 185 2.00 20.51 -17.74
C ARG A 185 2.29 19.01 -17.78
N TRP A 186 1.65 18.25 -18.67
CA TRP A 186 1.74 16.78 -18.67
C TRP A 186 1.89 16.15 -20.06
N THR A 187 1.75 16.95 -21.12
CA THR A 187 2.04 16.54 -22.50
C THR A 187 2.62 17.72 -23.27
N ASN A 188 3.23 17.44 -24.43
CA ASN A 188 3.88 18.47 -25.24
C ASN A 188 2.83 19.36 -25.93
N CYS A 189 2.45 20.45 -25.27
CA CYS A 189 1.53 21.45 -25.77
C CYS A 189 2.04 22.86 -25.50
N THR A 190 1.62 23.80 -26.34
CA THR A 190 1.79 25.23 -26.10
C THR A 190 0.84 25.72 -25.00
N THR A 191 1.15 26.90 -24.47
CA THR A 191 0.29 27.61 -23.50
C THR A 191 -0.85 28.38 -24.15
N THR A 192 -0.91 28.41 -25.50
CA THR A 192 -2.00 29.02 -26.25
C THR A 192 -3.31 28.33 -25.89
N SER A 193 -4.24 29.06 -25.27
CA SER A 193 -5.49 28.52 -24.74
C SER A 193 -6.67 28.94 -25.59
N LEU A 194 -7.41 27.96 -26.11
CA LEU A 194 -8.75 28.16 -26.67
C LEU A 194 -9.80 27.99 -25.57
N VAL A 195 -11.01 28.50 -25.80
CA VAL A 195 -12.12 28.44 -24.83
C VAL A 195 -13.39 27.93 -25.51
N ASP A 196 -14.03 26.94 -24.89
CA ASP A 196 -15.39 26.52 -25.24
C ASP A 196 -16.13 26.05 -23.98
N ASN A 197 -16.90 26.96 -23.38
CA ASN A 197 -17.61 26.70 -22.13
C ASN A 197 -18.80 25.74 -22.31
N ARG A 198 -19.21 25.42 -23.54
CA ARG A 198 -20.28 24.43 -23.78
C ARG A 198 -19.89 23.03 -23.32
N THR A 199 -18.59 22.78 -23.15
CA THR A 199 -18.06 21.47 -22.76
C THR A 199 -17.72 21.35 -21.27
N SER A 200 -18.01 22.36 -20.44
CA SER A 200 -17.67 22.35 -19.00
C SER A 200 -18.25 21.11 -18.30
N GLU A 201 -19.50 20.79 -18.62
CA GLU A 201 -20.25 19.68 -18.03
C GLU A 201 -20.26 18.39 -18.88
N HIS A 202 -19.53 18.33 -19.99
CA HIS A 202 -19.42 17.09 -20.77
C HIS A 202 -18.69 16.02 -19.94
N SER A 203 -19.31 14.86 -19.74
CA SER A 203 -18.66 13.75 -19.04
C SER A 203 -19.05 12.39 -19.62
N ALA A 204 -18.49 11.34 -19.03
CA ALA A 204 -18.78 9.94 -19.29
C ALA A 204 -18.68 9.15 -17.96
N PRO A 205 -19.45 8.05 -17.79
CA PRO A 205 -19.44 7.26 -16.55
C PRO A 205 -18.09 6.61 -16.22
N CYS A 206 -17.17 6.53 -17.18
CA CYS A 206 -15.82 6.03 -16.97
C CYS A 206 -14.87 7.06 -16.36
N LEU A 207 -15.27 8.33 -16.29
CA LEU A 207 -14.47 9.40 -15.71
C LEU A 207 -14.71 9.52 -14.20
N PRO A 208 -13.67 9.82 -13.40
CA PRO A 208 -13.84 10.17 -12.00
C PRO A 208 -14.73 11.40 -11.82
N VAL A 209 -15.50 11.41 -10.71
CA VAL A 209 -16.30 12.58 -10.30
C VAL A 209 -15.48 13.46 -9.36
N TRP A 210 -15.78 14.76 -9.32
CA TRP A 210 -15.10 15.67 -8.40
C TRP A 210 -15.44 15.36 -6.95
N ASN A 211 -14.47 14.79 -6.22
CA ASN A 211 -14.59 14.42 -4.81
C ASN A 211 -13.21 14.55 -4.13
N ALA A 212 -13.07 13.99 -2.92
CA ALA A 212 -11.79 14.05 -2.20
C ALA A 212 -10.63 13.38 -2.95
N ILE A 213 -10.90 12.31 -3.71
CA ILE A 213 -9.90 11.65 -4.54
C ILE A 213 -9.47 12.56 -5.69
N GLU A 214 -10.43 13.12 -6.43
CA GLU A 214 -10.09 13.96 -7.58
C GLU A 214 -9.40 15.27 -7.16
N ARG A 215 -9.78 15.85 -6.02
CA ARG A 215 -9.03 16.98 -5.42
C ARG A 215 -7.58 16.63 -5.10
N LYS A 216 -7.35 15.43 -4.56
CA LYS A 216 -5.99 14.93 -4.27
C LYS A 216 -5.20 14.74 -5.56
N TYR A 217 -5.81 14.10 -6.56
CA TYR A 217 -5.19 13.86 -7.87
C TYR A 217 -4.84 15.18 -8.59
N ASP A 218 -5.74 16.16 -8.57
CA ASP A 218 -5.51 17.50 -9.11
C ASP A 218 -4.33 18.20 -8.41
N ALA A 219 -4.30 18.19 -7.07
CA ALA A 219 -3.20 18.74 -6.28
C ALA A 219 -1.84 18.08 -6.57
N MET A 220 -1.84 16.82 -7.02
CA MET A 220 -0.63 16.10 -7.44
C MET A 220 -0.18 16.42 -8.87
N GLY A 221 -0.95 17.23 -9.62
CA GLY A 221 -0.68 17.56 -11.02
C GLY A 221 -1.42 16.68 -12.03
N ALA A 222 -2.45 15.96 -11.59
CA ALA A 222 -3.29 15.08 -12.40
C ALA A 222 -2.45 14.12 -13.28
N GLN A 223 -2.65 14.15 -14.61
CA GLN A 223 -1.93 13.26 -15.54
C GLN A 223 -0.41 13.46 -15.54
N GLY A 224 0.08 14.61 -15.05
CA GLY A 224 1.51 14.88 -14.90
C GLY A 224 2.13 14.24 -13.66
N SER A 225 1.30 13.76 -12.72
CA SER A 225 1.77 13.02 -11.55
C SER A 225 2.26 11.62 -11.93
N TYR A 226 2.94 10.94 -10.99
CA TYR A 226 3.34 9.55 -11.18
C TYR A 226 2.14 8.60 -11.41
N LEU A 227 0.92 8.99 -11.00
CA LEU A 227 -0.29 8.20 -11.19
C LEU A 227 -0.71 8.13 -12.67
N ARG A 228 -0.37 9.14 -13.48
CA ARG A 228 -0.81 9.26 -14.88
C ARG A 228 -2.34 9.14 -15.01
N ALA A 229 -2.87 8.72 -16.15
CA ALA A 229 -4.31 8.73 -16.41
C ALA A 229 -5.12 7.77 -15.52
N SER A 230 -6.35 8.17 -15.20
CA SER A 230 -7.35 7.31 -14.55
C SER A 230 -7.75 6.16 -15.48
N ILE A 231 -7.95 4.97 -14.90
CA ILE A 231 -8.42 3.75 -15.60
C ILE A 231 -9.86 3.42 -15.20
N THR A 232 -10.27 3.79 -14.00
CA THR A 232 -11.62 3.54 -13.49
C THR A 232 -12.31 4.84 -13.11
N PRO A 233 -13.65 4.87 -13.08
CA PRO A 233 -14.35 5.90 -12.34
C PRO A 233 -14.12 5.74 -10.82
N SER A 234 -14.68 6.66 -10.03
CA SER A 234 -14.78 6.49 -8.59
C SER A 234 -15.67 5.30 -8.26
N ARG A 235 -15.15 4.33 -7.51
CA ARG A 235 -15.86 3.10 -7.12
C ARG A 235 -15.92 2.98 -5.60
N SER A 236 -17.06 2.51 -5.09
CA SER A 236 -17.12 2.01 -3.73
C SER A 236 -16.27 0.74 -3.62
N VAL A 237 -15.58 0.60 -2.50
CA VAL A 237 -14.85 -0.62 -2.16
C VAL A 237 -15.80 -1.79 -1.85
N GLY A 238 -17.03 -1.49 -1.43
CA GLY A 238 -18.04 -2.49 -1.05
C GLY A 238 -18.06 -2.82 0.45
N ASP A 239 -17.17 -2.23 1.24
CA ASP A 239 -17.08 -2.38 2.70
C ASP A 239 -17.94 -1.36 3.49
N GLY A 240 -18.71 -0.53 2.77
CA GLY A 240 -19.53 0.54 3.35
C GLY A 240 -18.73 1.76 3.83
N ARG A 241 -17.42 1.82 3.58
CA ARG A 241 -16.53 2.85 4.16
C ARG A 241 -15.71 3.59 3.13
N GLY A 242 -15.06 2.88 2.20
CA GLY A 242 -14.10 3.51 1.30
C GLY A 242 -14.55 3.63 -0.14
N VAL A 243 -13.94 4.59 -0.80
CA VAL A 243 -13.99 4.74 -2.26
C VAL A 243 -12.59 4.77 -2.82
N TYR A 244 -12.43 4.38 -4.08
CA TYR A 244 -11.15 4.38 -4.76
C TYR A 244 -11.27 4.77 -6.24
N VAL A 245 -10.14 5.21 -6.80
CA VAL A 245 -9.91 5.34 -8.25
C VAL A 245 -8.58 4.67 -8.57
N ARG A 246 -8.54 3.86 -9.63
CA ARG A 246 -7.29 3.30 -10.17
C ARG A 246 -6.76 4.19 -11.30
N TYR A 247 -5.44 4.32 -11.35
CA TYR A 247 -4.68 5.06 -12.34
C TYR A 247 -3.57 4.16 -12.91
N GLN A 248 -2.99 4.52 -14.05
CA GLN A 248 -1.93 3.71 -14.69
C GLN A 248 -0.70 3.49 -13.79
N GLY A 249 -0.33 4.52 -13.04
CA GLY A 249 0.79 4.49 -12.10
C GLY A 249 0.40 4.20 -10.66
N GLY A 250 -0.88 3.89 -10.38
CA GLY A 250 -1.29 3.51 -9.04
C GLY A 250 -2.77 3.64 -8.74
N GLY A 251 -3.10 4.21 -7.58
CA GLY A 251 -4.47 4.30 -7.09
C GLY A 251 -4.58 5.27 -5.94
N ILE A 252 -5.73 5.91 -5.81
CA ILE A 252 -6.04 6.73 -4.65
C ILE A 252 -7.22 6.10 -3.93
N TYR A 253 -7.07 5.93 -2.62
CA TYR A 253 -8.09 5.37 -1.74
C TYR A 253 -8.49 6.45 -0.72
N TRP A 254 -9.78 6.54 -0.43
CA TRP A 254 -10.31 7.51 0.52
C TRP A 254 -11.24 6.83 1.52
N THR A 255 -11.14 7.25 2.77
CA THR A 255 -12.15 7.06 3.81
C THR A 255 -12.35 8.37 4.56
N SER A 256 -13.44 8.48 5.33
CA SER A 256 -13.68 9.65 6.19
C SER A 256 -12.61 9.86 7.26
N THR A 257 -11.91 8.81 7.69
CA THR A 257 -10.89 8.89 8.75
C THR A 257 -9.48 9.06 8.22
N THR A 258 -9.15 8.46 7.08
CA THR A 258 -7.78 8.49 6.51
C THR A 258 -7.57 9.62 5.51
N GLY A 259 -8.64 10.20 4.97
CA GLY A 259 -8.55 11.09 3.82
C GLY A 259 -8.11 10.35 2.56
N ALA A 260 -7.80 11.11 1.49
CA ALA A 260 -7.43 10.58 0.19
C ALA A 260 -5.92 10.36 0.13
N ILE A 261 -5.51 9.10 0.04
CA ILE A 261 -4.10 8.68 0.06
C ILE A 261 -3.76 8.02 -1.26
N ALA A 262 -2.69 8.50 -1.89
CA ALA A 262 -2.21 8.00 -3.17
C ALA A 262 -1.17 6.91 -2.97
N LEU A 263 -1.30 5.82 -3.70
CA LEU A 263 -0.39 4.68 -3.69
C LEU A 263 0.20 4.49 -5.09
N THR A 264 1.48 4.14 -5.16
CA THR A 264 2.11 3.71 -6.43
C THR A 264 1.62 2.32 -6.85
N SER A 265 1.76 1.98 -8.13
CA SER A 265 1.50 0.61 -8.61
C SER A 265 2.35 -0.45 -7.90
N HIS A 266 3.57 -0.11 -7.46
CA HIS A 266 4.42 -1.02 -6.70
C HIS A 266 3.80 -1.35 -5.34
N THR A 267 3.43 -0.30 -4.58
CA THR A 267 2.79 -0.43 -3.28
C THR A 267 1.44 -1.13 -3.36
N LEU A 268 0.63 -0.81 -4.37
CA LEU A 268 -0.66 -1.46 -4.59
C LEU A 268 -0.53 -2.94 -4.85
N ARG A 269 0.43 -3.40 -5.66
CA ARG A 269 0.66 -4.84 -5.88
C ARG A 269 0.96 -5.56 -4.57
N GLY A 270 1.83 -4.98 -3.73
CA GLY A 270 2.13 -5.52 -2.40
C GLY A 270 0.92 -5.58 -1.48
N TRP A 271 0.11 -4.52 -1.50
CA TRP A 271 -1.08 -4.44 -0.67
C TRP A 271 -2.17 -5.41 -1.14
N ASP A 272 -2.43 -5.49 -2.44
CA ASP A 272 -3.36 -6.44 -3.05
C ASP A 272 -2.94 -7.89 -2.74
N ALA A 273 -1.64 -8.21 -2.83
CA ALA A 273 -1.10 -9.52 -2.43
C ALA A 273 -1.25 -9.81 -0.92
N SER A 274 -1.40 -8.78 -0.09
CA SER A 274 -1.66 -8.88 1.35
C SER A 274 -3.16 -8.85 1.69
N GLY A 275 -4.05 -9.02 0.69
CA GLY A 275 -5.51 -9.01 0.85
C GLY A 275 -6.16 -7.62 0.71
N GLY A 276 -5.38 -6.59 0.41
CA GLY A 276 -5.86 -5.21 0.24
C GLY A 276 -6.61 -4.70 1.46
N VAL A 277 -7.74 -4.03 1.22
CA VAL A 277 -8.63 -3.48 2.25
C VAL A 277 -9.24 -4.53 3.19
N TYR A 278 -9.44 -5.74 2.70
CA TYR A 278 -9.99 -6.85 3.47
C TYR A 278 -8.89 -7.60 4.24
N GLY A 279 -7.62 -7.34 3.92
CA GLY A 279 -6.45 -7.88 4.60
C GLY A 279 -6.15 -7.17 5.93
N GLN A 280 -5.09 -7.62 6.60
CA GLN A 280 -4.71 -7.14 7.93
C GLN A 280 -4.24 -5.69 7.95
N LEU A 281 -3.71 -5.18 6.85
CA LEU A 281 -3.19 -3.81 6.77
C LEU A 281 -4.31 -2.75 6.79
N ARG A 282 -5.49 -3.05 6.23
CA ARG A 282 -6.60 -2.10 5.99
C ARG A 282 -6.17 -0.89 5.14
N TYR A 283 -6.75 0.30 5.34
CA TYR A 283 -6.54 1.44 4.45
C TYR A 283 -5.16 2.09 4.59
N PRO A 284 -4.63 2.70 3.53
CA PRO A 284 -3.41 3.51 3.62
C PRO A 284 -3.68 4.80 4.42
N ILE A 285 -2.68 5.27 5.17
CA ILE A 285 -2.81 6.45 6.06
C ILE A 285 -1.83 7.59 5.76
N ALA A 286 -0.89 7.39 4.83
CA ALA A 286 0.09 8.39 4.43
C ALA A 286 0.47 8.17 2.97
N ASP A 287 0.86 9.21 2.25
CA ASP A 287 1.44 9.00 0.91
C ASP A 287 2.85 8.37 1.03
N PRO A 288 3.32 7.66 -0.02
CA PRO A 288 4.69 7.17 -0.09
C PRO A 288 5.70 8.31 0.07
N ALA A 289 6.61 8.20 1.04
CA ALA A 289 7.68 9.17 1.27
C ALA A 289 9.04 8.59 0.82
N PRO A 290 9.81 9.30 -0.03
CA PRO A 290 11.17 8.90 -0.39
C PRO A 290 12.18 9.21 0.73
N GLY A 291 13.43 8.77 0.57
CA GLY A 291 14.56 9.23 1.39
C GLY A 291 14.80 8.44 2.69
N ARG A 292 14.45 7.14 2.73
CA ARG A 292 14.71 6.30 3.90
C ARG A 292 16.09 5.63 3.85
N ARG A 293 16.51 5.09 5.00
CA ARG A 293 17.79 4.41 5.20
C ARG A 293 18.09 3.44 4.05
N ALA A 294 19.31 3.50 3.53
CA ALA A 294 19.83 2.65 2.46
C ALA A 294 18.99 2.63 1.16
N GLY A 295 18.19 3.68 0.90
CA GLY A 295 17.34 3.75 -0.30
C GLY A 295 16.08 2.88 -0.23
N GLY A 296 15.72 2.40 0.96
CA GLY A 296 14.49 1.65 1.18
C GLY A 296 13.24 2.52 1.21
N TRP A 297 12.09 1.90 1.46
CA TRP A 297 10.79 2.54 1.44
C TRP A 297 9.83 1.92 2.47
N ILE A 298 8.85 2.72 2.91
CA ILE A 298 7.76 2.29 3.80
C ILE A 298 6.48 2.97 3.34
N GLN A 299 5.42 2.18 3.18
CA GLN A 299 4.05 2.63 3.09
C GLN A 299 3.31 2.27 4.37
N ALA A 300 2.77 3.25 5.08
CA ALA A 300 1.96 3.02 6.28
C ALA A 300 0.47 2.77 5.95
N PHE A 301 -0.14 1.89 6.72
CA PHE A 301 -1.56 1.54 6.72
C PHE A 301 -2.10 1.58 8.16
N GLU A 302 -3.41 1.48 8.35
CA GLU A 302 -4.05 1.61 9.67
C GLU A 302 -3.47 0.65 10.71
N HIS A 303 -3.22 -0.60 10.31
CA HIS A 303 -2.75 -1.66 11.22
C HIS A 303 -1.42 -2.28 10.80
N GLY A 304 -0.60 -1.52 10.06
CA GLY A 304 0.69 -2.02 9.64
C GLY A 304 1.40 -1.15 8.62
N ALA A 305 2.38 -1.76 7.95
CA ALA A 305 3.11 -1.16 6.87
C ALA A 305 3.52 -2.20 5.82
N LEU A 306 3.67 -1.75 4.58
CA LEU A 306 4.52 -2.43 3.61
C LEU A 306 5.89 -1.75 3.64
N ALA A 307 6.95 -2.53 3.62
CA ALA A 307 8.31 -2.00 3.67
C ALA A 307 9.29 -2.87 2.88
N GLY A 308 10.40 -2.26 2.46
CA GLY A 308 11.48 -2.96 1.79
C GLY A 308 12.78 -2.15 1.77
N ALA A 309 13.91 -2.85 1.84
CA ALA A 309 15.24 -2.24 1.73
C ALA A 309 15.57 -1.79 0.28
N SER A 310 14.78 -2.23 -0.70
CA SER A 310 14.87 -1.82 -2.11
C SER A 310 13.50 -1.89 -2.75
N ASN A 311 13.35 -1.34 -3.96
CA ASN A 311 12.11 -1.44 -4.75
C ASN A 311 11.80 -2.87 -5.25
N ALA A 312 12.69 -3.83 -5.08
CA ALA A 312 12.40 -5.24 -5.39
C ALA A 312 11.77 -5.96 -4.19
N ALA A 313 12.07 -5.51 -2.97
CA ALA A 313 11.59 -6.12 -1.74
C ALA A 313 10.24 -5.51 -1.32
N ILE A 314 9.25 -6.38 -1.05
CA ILE A 314 7.97 -6.00 -0.47
C ILE A 314 7.63 -6.98 0.65
N ALA A 315 7.62 -6.52 1.89
CA ALA A 315 7.14 -7.31 3.02
C ALA A 315 6.08 -6.54 3.80
N ALA A 316 5.00 -7.23 4.15
CA ALA A 316 3.95 -6.73 5.01
C ALA A 316 4.31 -6.97 6.48
N VAL A 317 4.25 -5.92 7.28
CA VAL A 317 4.39 -5.94 8.74
C VAL A 317 3.09 -5.39 9.31
N TYR A 318 2.26 -6.27 9.85
CA TYR A 318 0.97 -5.93 10.46
C TYR A 318 0.97 -6.32 11.94
N GLU A 319 -0.09 -5.98 12.67
CA GLU A 319 -0.17 -6.30 14.10
C GLU A 319 -0.12 -7.81 14.37
N PRO A 320 0.60 -8.26 15.42
CA PRO A 320 1.27 -7.45 16.46
C PRO A 320 2.72 -7.02 16.12
N SER A 321 3.34 -7.56 15.05
CA SER A 321 4.71 -7.18 14.65
C SER A 321 4.87 -5.67 14.44
N TRP A 322 3.82 -5.02 13.91
CA TRP A 322 3.83 -3.58 13.67
C TRP A 322 4.06 -2.78 14.94
N THR A 323 3.38 -3.13 16.05
CA THR A 323 3.58 -2.48 17.35
C THR A 323 5.01 -2.61 17.86
N VAL A 324 5.56 -3.83 17.81
CA VAL A 324 6.94 -4.09 18.28
C VAL A 324 7.97 -3.39 17.40
N TRP A 325 7.82 -3.44 16.06
CA TRP A 325 8.74 -2.78 15.13
C TRP A 325 8.68 -1.25 15.27
N LYS A 326 7.50 -0.66 15.47
CA LYS A 326 7.33 0.77 15.81
C LYS A 326 8.10 1.14 17.08
N ALA A 327 7.92 0.38 18.17
CA ALA A 327 8.57 0.63 19.45
C ALA A 327 10.11 0.53 19.36
N ASN A 328 10.62 -0.27 18.43
CA ASN A 328 12.04 -0.42 18.15
C ASN A 328 12.53 0.49 17.01
N ASN A 329 11.92 1.66 16.81
CA ASN A 329 12.33 2.68 15.83
C ASN A 329 12.38 2.20 14.36
N ARG A 330 11.59 1.18 14.02
CA ARG A 330 11.40 0.64 12.66
C ARG A 330 12.72 0.36 11.93
N GLU A 331 12.85 0.80 10.68
CA GLU A 331 14.03 0.61 9.83
C GLU A 331 15.28 1.36 10.32
N ALA A 332 15.07 2.41 11.12
CA ALA A 332 16.14 3.18 11.72
C ALA A 332 16.68 2.51 13.00
N GLY A 333 15.94 1.57 13.58
CA GLY A 333 16.36 0.80 14.74
C GLY A 333 17.18 -0.45 14.42
N PRO A 334 17.42 -1.30 15.44
CA PRO A 334 18.32 -2.45 15.36
C PRO A 334 17.77 -3.58 14.48
N LEU A 335 16.45 -3.66 14.28
CA LEU A 335 15.84 -4.67 13.41
C LEU A 335 16.07 -4.37 11.92
N GLY A 336 16.12 -3.10 11.52
CA GLY A 336 16.16 -2.73 10.10
C GLY A 336 14.85 -3.06 9.36
N TYR A 337 14.95 -3.32 8.06
CA TYR A 337 13.77 -3.66 7.23
C TYR A 337 13.34 -5.13 7.42
N PRO A 338 12.04 -5.44 7.24
CA PRO A 338 11.56 -6.81 7.13
C PRO A 338 12.15 -7.48 5.88
N VAL A 339 12.49 -8.76 6.00
CA VAL A 339 13.08 -9.57 4.92
C VAL A 339 12.07 -10.58 4.37
N ALA A 340 11.14 -11.03 5.20
CA ALA A 340 10.13 -12.01 4.84
C ALA A 340 8.77 -11.68 5.46
N ALA A 341 7.73 -12.35 4.94
CA ALA A 341 6.44 -12.41 5.62
C ALA A 341 6.57 -13.16 6.95
N ARG A 342 5.64 -12.90 7.86
CA ARG A 342 5.46 -13.71 9.07
C ARG A 342 5.18 -15.17 8.69
N VAL A 343 5.82 -16.11 9.37
CA VAL A 343 5.64 -17.55 9.18
C VAL A 343 5.40 -18.26 10.51
N THR A 344 4.56 -19.28 10.51
CA THR A 344 4.39 -20.19 11.66
C THR A 344 5.67 -21.01 11.84
N ASN A 345 6.10 -21.18 13.09
CA ASN A 345 7.32 -21.91 13.42
C ASN A 345 7.13 -23.42 13.22
N PRO A 346 8.21 -24.20 12.98
CA PRO A 346 8.12 -25.65 12.77
C PRO A 346 7.51 -26.41 13.96
N ASP A 347 7.61 -25.87 15.18
CA ASP A 347 7.01 -26.45 16.39
C ASP A 347 5.48 -26.26 16.46
N ALA A 348 4.89 -25.52 15.52
CA ALA A 348 3.49 -25.13 15.46
C ALA A 348 2.95 -24.41 16.72
N ARG A 349 3.83 -23.95 17.62
CA ARG A 349 3.43 -23.20 18.81
C ARG A 349 3.36 -21.72 18.49
N GLY A 350 4.42 -21.19 17.87
CA GLY A 350 4.59 -19.76 17.65
C GLY A 350 4.72 -19.37 16.19
N TRP A 351 5.10 -18.11 15.98
CA TRP A 351 5.46 -17.59 14.67
C TRP A 351 6.64 -16.66 14.79
N HIS A 352 7.36 -16.45 13.70
CA HIS A 352 8.37 -15.40 13.61
C HIS A 352 8.21 -14.59 12.32
N GLN A 353 8.66 -13.34 12.39
CA GLN A 353 8.91 -12.51 11.22
C GLN A 353 10.37 -12.08 11.23
N GLN A 354 11.06 -12.35 10.13
CA GLN A 354 12.48 -12.02 10.00
C GLN A 354 12.68 -10.59 9.49
N PHE A 355 13.63 -9.91 10.12
CA PHE A 355 14.15 -8.59 9.79
C PHE A 355 15.66 -8.69 9.53
N GLN A 356 16.24 -7.66 8.93
CA GLN A 356 17.67 -7.64 8.59
C GLN A 356 18.58 -7.91 9.80
N GLY A 357 18.23 -7.32 10.95
CA GLY A 357 18.99 -7.42 12.18
C GLY A 357 18.39 -8.36 13.22
N GLY A 358 17.37 -9.16 12.90
CA GLY A 358 16.76 -10.04 13.89
C GLY A 358 15.38 -10.58 13.54
N PHE A 359 14.61 -10.85 14.59
CA PHE A 359 13.31 -11.49 14.51
C PHE A 359 12.33 -10.77 15.43
N ILE A 360 11.05 -10.74 15.04
CA ILE A 360 9.93 -10.53 15.97
C ILE A 360 9.20 -11.85 16.04
N THR A 361 8.93 -12.34 17.26
CA THR A 361 8.39 -13.69 17.47
C THR A 361 7.51 -13.72 18.73
N ASP A 362 6.61 -14.69 18.79
CA ASP A 362 5.85 -15.04 19.99
C ASP A 362 5.48 -16.52 20.04
N SER A 363 4.86 -16.91 21.14
CA SER A 363 4.16 -18.17 21.35
C SER A 363 2.89 -17.92 22.15
N PRO A 364 1.99 -18.91 22.34
CA PRO A 364 0.78 -18.74 23.14
C PRO A 364 1.07 -18.45 24.62
N ALA A 365 2.30 -18.75 25.07
CA ALA A 365 2.76 -18.54 26.45
C ALA A 365 3.65 -17.29 26.61
N THR A 366 4.00 -16.59 25.52
CA THR A 366 4.95 -15.47 25.56
C THR A 366 4.43 -14.24 24.81
N PRO A 367 4.82 -13.03 25.23
CA PRO A 367 4.44 -11.82 24.49
C PRO A 367 5.17 -11.73 23.14
N THR A 368 4.60 -10.98 22.20
CA THR A 368 5.29 -10.60 20.96
C THR A 368 6.44 -9.65 21.27
N VAL A 369 7.67 -10.11 21.02
CA VAL A 369 8.89 -9.35 21.33
C VAL A 369 9.94 -9.50 20.24
N ALA A 370 10.87 -8.54 20.19
CA ALA A 370 11.97 -8.54 19.26
C ALA A 370 13.22 -9.22 19.86
N VAL A 371 13.90 -10.02 19.05
CA VAL A 371 15.25 -10.53 19.31
C VAL A 371 16.13 -10.05 18.17
N TYR A 372 17.07 -9.15 18.43
CA TYR A 372 17.88 -8.48 17.40
C TYR A 372 19.39 -8.58 17.70
N GLU A 373 20.24 -8.08 16.79
CA GLU A 373 21.71 -7.99 16.88
C GLU A 373 22.36 -9.28 17.44
N THR A 374 23.35 -9.15 18.34
CA THR A 374 24.09 -10.29 18.90
C THR A 374 23.19 -11.28 19.63
N SER A 375 22.09 -10.83 20.25
CA SER A 375 21.10 -11.75 20.83
C SER A 375 20.44 -12.63 19.77
N ALA A 376 20.11 -12.08 18.60
CA ALA A 376 19.57 -12.86 17.49
C ALA A 376 20.61 -13.84 16.94
N THR A 377 21.86 -13.41 16.81
CA THR A 377 22.97 -14.29 16.37
C THR A 377 23.13 -15.48 17.31
N ILE A 378 23.14 -15.24 18.63
CA ILE A 378 23.25 -16.30 19.64
C ILE A 378 22.03 -17.20 19.60
N TRP A 379 20.81 -16.63 19.62
CA TRP A 379 19.59 -17.41 19.62
C TRP A 379 19.49 -18.31 18.37
N VAL A 380 19.90 -17.82 17.20
CA VAL A 380 20.00 -18.63 15.97
C VAL A 380 21.00 -19.78 16.13
N ARG A 381 22.20 -19.51 16.66
CA ARG A 381 23.22 -20.54 16.88
C ARG A 381 22.75 -21.64 17.84
N GLU A 382 21.99 -21.27 18.87
CA GLU A 382 21.46 -22.22 19.84
C GLU A 382 20.19 -22.95 19.35
N GLY A 383 19.74 -22.73 18.11
CA GLY A 383 18.58 -23.43 17.51
C GLY A 383 17.22 -22.72 17.61
N ARG A 384 17.22 -21.42 17.92
CA ARG A 384 16.04 -20.57 18.13
C ARG A 384 15.01 -21.21 19.08
N GLU A 385 13.73 -21.19 18.70
CA GLU A 385 12.61 -21.72 19.48
C GLU A 385 12.68 -23.23 19.73
N ALA A 386 13.38 -23.98 18.87
CA ALA A 386 13.62 -25.42 19.04
C ALA A 386 14.84 -25.71 19.94
N GLY A 387 15.61 -24.68 20.27
CA GLY A 387 16.80 -24.75 21.12
C GLY A 387 16.49 -24.73 22.62
N PRO A 388 17.52 -24.86 23.47
CA PRO A 388 17.35 -24.91 24.93
C PRO A 388 16.87 -23.58 25.53
N LEU A 389 16.96 -22.47 24.80
CA LEU A 389 16.43 -21.19 25.23
C LEU A 389 14.90 -21.12 25.08
N GLY A 390 14.34 -21.71 24.01
CA GLY A 390 12.91 -21.57 23.67
C GLY A 390 12.55 -20.16 23.19
N TYR A 391 11.31 -19.73 23.46
CA TYR A 391 10.82 -18.41 23.08
C TYR A 391 11.28 -17.30 24.02
N PRO A 392 11.50 -16.07 23.52
CA PRO A 392 11.76 -14.91 24.36
C PRO A 392 10.51 -14.57 25.21
N THR A 393 10.71 -14.26 26.49
CA THR A 393 9.64 -13.92 27.44
C THR A 393 9.54 -12.41 27.68
N ALA A 394 10.56 -11.65 27.30
CA ALA A 394 10.58 -10.19 27.36
C ALA A 394 11.52 -9.61 26.28
N GLY A 395 11.37 -8.31 26.02
CA GLY A 395 12.39 -7.54 25.31
C GLY A 395 13.68 -7.43 26.11
N ARG A 396 14.74 -6.91 25.50
CA ARG A 396 16.01 -6.64 26.21
C ARG A 396 15.80 -5.60 27.31
N THR A 397 16.30 -5.91 28.51
CA THR A 397 16.40 -4.96 29.63
C THR A 397 17.83 -4.44 29.70
N VAL A 398 18.03 -3.15 29.44
CA VAL A 398 19.34 -2.47 29.55
C VAL A 398 19.48 -1.90 30.96
N THR A 399 20.63 -2.13 31.58
CA THR A 399 21.02 -1.52 32.87
C THR A 399 21.89 -0.29 32.64
N GLY A 400 22.03 0.59 33.65
CA GLY A 400 22.68 1.90 33.51
C GLY A 400 24.14 1.91 33.04
N THR A 401 24.80 0.74 32.95
CA THR A 401 26.18 0.55 32.48
C THR A 401 26.28 0.04 31.04
N GLY A 402 25.16 -0.05 30.30
CA GLY A 402 25.11 -0.61 28.94
C GLY A 402 25.06 -2.14 28.89
N MET A 403 25.15 -2.82 30.03
CA MET A 403 24.90 -4.26 30.17
C MET A 403 23.41 -4.54 29.96
N TRP A 404 23.08 -5.65 29.32
CA TRP A 404 21.68 -6.00 29.08
C TRP A 404 21.42 -7.49 29.26
N ILE A 405 20.17 -7.82 29.54
CA ILE A 405 19.69 -9.20 29.61
C ILE A 405 18.39 -9.34 28.81
N GLN A 406 18.25 -10.45 28.09
CA GLN A 406 17.01 -10.87 27.46
C GLN A 406 16.62 -12.25 27.98
N LEU A 407 15.40 -12.35 28.50
CA LEU A 407 14.88 -13.59 29.09
C LEU A 407 14.16 -14.44 28.03
N PHE A 408 14.30 -15.74 28.19
CA PHE A 408 13.66 -16.78 27.38
C PHE A 408 13.01 -17.83 28.30
N GLU A 409 12.17 -18.72 27.75
CA GLU A 409 11.47 -19.77 28.50
C GLU A 409 12.45 -20.65 29.32
N GLY A 410 13.55 -21.08 28.69
CA GLY A 410 14.55 -22.00 29.26
C GLY A 410 15.87 -21.36 29.66
N GLY A 411 15.98 -20.02 29.60
CA GLY A 411 17.26 -19.37 29.82
C GLY A 411 17.25 -17.85 29.65
N ALA A 412 18.45 -17.31 29.48
CA ALA A 412 18.65 -15.90 29.20
C ALA A 412 19.88 -15.70 28.31
N ILE A 413 19.87 -14.63 27.53
CA ILE A 413 21.06 -14.12 26.85
C ILE A 413 21.43 -12.81 27.54
N ALA A 414 22.69 -12.67 27.95
CA ALA A 414 23.14 -11.51 28.69
C ALA A 414 24.47 -10.97 28.14
N ASP A 415 24.66 -9.67 28.29
CA ASP A 415 25.80 -8.91 27.78
C ASP A 415 26.44 -8.07 28.89
N THR A 416 27.78 -8.08 28.90
CA THR A 416 28.61 -7.43 29.91
C THR A 416 28.97 -5.97 29.61
N GLY A 417 28.50 -5.39 28.51
CA GLY A 417 28.73 -3.99 28.11
C GLY A 417 30.14 -3.71 27.55
N VAL A 418 31.03 -4.71 27.56
CA VAL A 418 32.41 -4.56 27.07
C VAL A 418 32.61 -5.31 25.76
N THR A 419 32.37 -6.64 25.72
CA THR A 419 32.42 -7.44 24.48
C THR A 419 31.78 -8.83 24.56
N THR A 420 31.43 -9.35 25.75
CA THR A 420 30.88 -10.71 25.85
C THR A 420 29.37 -10.69 25.98
N THR A 421 28.69 -11.15 24.92
CA THR A 421 27.30 -11.61 24.97
C THR A 421 27.28 -13.15 25.01
N THR A 422 26.58 -13.76 25.97
CA THR A 422 26.46 -15.23 26.03
C THR A 422 25.11 -15.70 26.55
N ALA A 423 24.76 -16.94 26.19
CA ALA A 423 23.55 -17.60 26.64
C ALA A 423 23.81 -18.41 27.92
N VAL A 424 22.84 -18.41 28.81
CA VAL A 424 22.79 -19.23 30.02
C VAL A 424 21.46 -19.99 29.98
N TYR A 425 21.51 -21.32 29.96
CA TYR A 425 20.31 -22.17 29.85
C TYR A 425 20.47 -23.48 30.65
N GLY A 426 19.38 -24.23 30.78
CA GLY A 426 19.37 -25.52 31.47
C GLY A 426 19.81 -25.41 32.93
N VAL A 427 20.62 -26.39 33.39
CA VAL A 427 21.09 -26.43 34.80
C VAL A 427 21.91 -25.21 35.20
N MET A 428 22.63 -24.57 34.26
CA MET A 428 23.38 -23.34 34.54
C MET A 428 22.44 -22.17 34.79
N TYR A 429 21.35 -22.07 34.03
CA TYR A 429 20.33 -21.05 34.26
C TYR A 429 19.60 -21.27 35.58
N ALA A 430 19.22 -22.50 35.89
CA ALA A 430 18.60 -22.84 37.18
C ALA A 430 19.52 -22.48 38.36
N GLY A 431 20.82 -22.75 38.25
CA GLY A 431 21.82 -22.32 39.24
C GLY A 431 21.93 -20.80 39.32
N TRP A 432 22.05 -20.10 38.19
CA TRP A 432 22.17 -18.65 38.15
C TRP A 432 20.93 -17.96 38.73
N GLN A 433 19.74 -18.48 38.44
CA GLN A 433 18.47 -18.05 39.04
C GLN A 433 18.45 -18.23 40.56
N ARG A 434 18.90 -19.39 41.08
CA ARG A 434 18.99 -19.65 42.53
C ARG A 434 19.79 -18.59 43.26
N PHE A 435 20.81 -18.03 42.61
CA PHE A 435 21.68 -17.01 43.18
C PHE A 435 21.33 -15.58 42.79
N GLY A 436 20.14 -15.31 42.25
CA GLY A 436 19.66 -13.95 41.99
C GLY A 436 20.05 -13.36 40.64
N ARG A 437 20.50 -14.18 39.69
CA ARG A 437 20.96 -13.80 38.34
C ARG A 437 21.94 -12.62 38.36
N GLU A 438 21.74 -11.63 37.48
CA GLU A 438 22.62 -10.48 37.29
C GLU A 438 22.70 -9.55 38.51
N ALA A 439 21.67 -9.54 39.37
CA ALA A 439 21.64 -8.79 40.62
C ALA A 439 22.34 -9.53 41.78
N GLY A 440 22.63 -10.81 41.59
CA GLY A 440 23.20 -11.70 42.58
C GLY A 440 24.72 -11.76 42.60
N LEU A 441 25.24 -12.71 43.38
CA LEU A 441 26.68 -12.89 43.60
C LEU A 441 27.46 -13.13 42.29
N LEU A 442 26.88 -13.92 41.38
CA LEU A 442 27.52 -14.30 40.12
C LEU A 442 27.60 -13.13 39.12
N LYS A 443 26.69 -12.16 39.20
CA LYS A 443 26.52 -11.08 38.21
C LYS A 443 26.34 -11.64 36.78
N TYR A 444 26.97 -11.05 35.77
CA TYR A 444 26.81 -11.44 34.37
C TYR A 444 27.73 -12.62 33.96
N PRO A 445 27.28 -13.47 33.03
CA PRO A 445 28.11 -14.52 32.44
C PRO A 445 29.21 -13.92 31.56
N THR A 446 30.41 -14.50 31.59
CA THR A 446 31.59 -14.03 30.84
C THR A 446 32.13 -15.04 29.84
N ALA A 447 31.57 -16.25 29.81
CA ALA A 447 31.89 -17.29 28.84
C ALA A 447 30.65 -18.17 28.55
N SER A 448 30.64 -18.77 27.35
CA SER A 448 29.68 -19.84 27.04
C SER A 448 29.91 -21.07 27.92
N VAL A 449 28.89 -21.92 28.03
CA VAL A 449 29.00 -23.19 28.77
C VAL A 449 30.10 -24.05 28.15
N ALA A 450 31.13 -24.38 28.94
CA ALA A 450 32.12 -25.40 28.62
C ALA A 450 31.57 -26.77 29.00
N ARG A 451 31.71 -27.77 28.13
CA ARG A 451 31.26 -29.14 28.37
C ARG A 451 32.42 -30.11 28.21
N ASP A 452 32.50 -31.09 29.10
CA ASP A 452 33.38 -32.24 28.96
C ASP A 452 32.58 -33.55 29.04
N THR A 453 33.27 -34.70 29.11
CA THR A 453 32.62 -36.02 29.14
C THR A 453 31.89 -36.32 30.45
N ARG A 454 32.19 -35.60 31.54
CA ARG A 454 31.66 -35.81 32.88
C ARG A 454 30.66 -34.74 33.29
N GLY A 455 30.70 -33.55 32.70
CA GLY A 455 29.84 -32.45 33.12
C GLY A 455 29.99 -31.17 32.31
N ALA A 456 29.59 -30.07 32.91
CA ALA A 456 29.64 -28.76 32.29
C ALA A 456 29.94 -27.66 33.31
N GLY A 457 30.55 -26.58 32.84
CA GLY A 457 30.87 -25.40 33.63
C GLY A 457 30.55 -24.11 32.88
N GLN A 458 30.20 -23.05 33.60
CA GLN A 458 30.04 -21.72 33.03
C GLN A 458 30.64 -20.66 33.95
N THR A 459 31.35 -19.70 33.36
CA THR A 459 32.03 -18.63 34.09
C THR A 459 31.20 -17.35 34.08
N PHE A 460 31.19 -16.69 35.23
CA PHE A 460 30.52 -15.42 35.50
C PHE A 460 31.53 -14.44 36.12
N GLN A 461 31.18 -13.15 36.17
CA GLN A 461 32.05 -12.14 36.76
C GLN A 461 32.38 -12.41 38.24
N GLY A 462 31.41 -12.96 38.99
CA GLY A 462 31.53 -13.22 40.43
C GLY A 462 31.91 -14.64 40.81
N GLY A 463 32.10 -15.55 39.86
CA GLY A 463 32.40 -16.96 40.15
C GLY A 463 32.07 -17.90 38.99
N GLN A 464 31.96 -19.18 39.29
CA GLN A 464 31.65 -20.23 38.31
C GLN A 464 30.51 -21.13 38.79
N LEU A 465 29.74 -21.65 37.84
CA LEU A 465 28.77 -22.72 38.06
C LEU A 465 29.26 -23.99 37.38
N TRP A 466 29.23 -25.13 38.06
CA TRP A 466 29.62 -26.43 37.53
C TRP A 466 28.62 -27.52 37.87
N ALA A 467 28.28 -28.36 36.90
CA ALA A 467 27.34 -29.47 37.04
C ALA A 467 28.02 -30.78 36.65
N LEU A 468 27.95 -31.78 37.53
CA LEU A 468 28.38 -33.16 37.27
C LEU A 468 27.22 -33.94 36.64
N GLY A 469 27.43 -34.48 35.44
CA GLY A 469 26.40 -35.19 34.67
C GLY A 469 25.15 -34.35 34.47
N ALA A 470 23.98 -34.92 34.81
CA ALA A 470 22.69 -34.23 34.80
C ALA A 470 22.34 -33.57 36.16
N GLY A 471 23.29 -33.51 37.09
CA GLY A 471 23.10 -32.94 38.42
C GLY A 471 22.92 -31.42 38.43
N PRO A 472 22.58 -30.84 39.58
CA PRO A 472 22.42 -29.40 39.73
C PRO A 472 23.77 -28.68 39.55
N ALA A 473 23.73 -27.49 38.97
CA ALA A 473 24.90 -26.62 38.94
C ALA A 473 25.22 -26.11 40.36
N ARG A 474 26.48 -26.28 40.75
CA ARG A 474 27.06 -25.86 42.03
C ARG A 474 27.90 -24.60 41.87
N LEU A 475 27.72 -23.67 42.80
CA LEU A 475 28.44 -22.40 42.85
C LEU A 475 29.84 -22.57 43.44
N VAL A 476 30.84 -22.10 42.71
CA VAL A 476 32.24 -22.01 43.17
C VAL A 476 32.71 -20.56 43.01
N TYR A 477 33.10 -19.90 44.11
CA TYR A 477 33.54 -18.49 44.10
C TYR A 477 34.64 -18.19 45.11
N GLY A 478 35.21 -16.98 45.01
CA GLY A 478 36.17 -16.45 45.98
C GLY A 478 37.45 -17.28 46.11
N SER A 479 37.98 -17.34 47.34
CA SER A 479 39.21 -18.06 47.69
C SER A 479 39.16 -19.55 47.33
N VAL A 480 37.99 -20.19 47.48
CA VAL A 480 37.76 -21.58 47.08
C VAL A 480 37.91 -21.76 45.57
N LEU A 481 37.34 -20.86 44.76
CA LEU A 481 37.48 -20.91 43.29
C LEU A 481 38.96 -20.77 42.88
N THR A 482 39.69 -19.86 43.52
CA THR A 482 41.14 -19.70 43.26
C THR A 482 41.91 -20.96 43.61
N GLY A 483 41.68 -21.54 44.80
CA GLY A 483 42.33 -22.77 45.24
C GLY A 483 42.01 -23.96 44.33
N TRP A 484 40.74 -24.13 43.96
CA TRP A 484 40.30 -25.20 43.07
C TRP A 484 40.88 -25.06 41.65
N THR A 485 40.90 -23.84 41.11
CA THR A 485 41.49 -23.57 39.79
C THR A 485 42.98 -23.88 39.78
N ASN A 486 43.73 -23.47 40.82
CA ASN A 486 45.15 -23.78 40.97
C ASN A 486 45.43 -25.28 41.10
N ALA A 487 44.47 -26.05 41.61
CA ALA A 487 44.54 -27.50 41.70
C ALA A 487 44.09 -28.24 40.42
N GLY A 488 43.88 -27.53 39.30
CA GLY A 488 43.50 -28.10 38.01
C GLY A 488 42.00 -28.11 37.72
N GLY A 489 41.16 -27.49 38.57
CA GLY A 489 39.72 -27.39 38.37
C GLY A 489 39.03 -28.76 38.29
N ALA A 490 38.02 -28.87 37.43
CA ALA A 490 37.21 -30.10 37.29
C ALA A 490 37.99 -31.32 36.78
N ALA A 491 39.14 -31.09 36.11
CA ALA A 491 40.05 -32.14 35.67
C ALA A 491 41.14 -32.47 36.72
N GLY A 492 41.23 -31.68 37.79
CA GLY A 492 42.18 -31.86 38.88
C GLY A 492 41.76 -32.94 39.89
N SER A 493 42.58 -33.13 40.92
CA SER A 493 42.38 -34.17 41.94
C SER A 493 41.10 -34.01 42.77
N TYR A 494 40.60 -32.78 42.92
CA TYR A 494 39.33 -32.52 43.62
C TYR A 494 38.11 -32.88 42.78
N GLY A 495 38.20 -32.86 41.44
CA GLY A 495 37.07 -33.14 40.55
C GLY A 495 35.96 -32.08 40.63
N TYR A 496 34.71 -32.50 40.41
CA TYR A 496 33.55 -31.61 40.36
C TYR A 496 33.06 -31.20 41.75
N PRO A 497 32.52 -29.98 41.91
CA PRO A 497 31.87 -29.56 43.15
C PRO A 497 30.57 -30.36 43.39
N VAL A 498 30.37 -30.82 44.61
CA VAL A 498 29.16 -31.54 45.04
C VAL A 498 28.25 -30.69 45.93
N THR A 499 28.78 -29.64 46.55
CA THR A 499 28.01 -28.59 47.27
C THR A 499 28.25 -27.21 46.67
N ASP A 500 27.42 -26.24 47.02
CA ASP A 500 27.74 -24.83 46.76
C ASP A 500 28.84 -24.35 47.72
N THR A 501 29.63 -23.38 47.30
CA THR A 501 30.56 -22.67 48.18
C THR A 501 29.76 -21.85 49.19
N THR A 502 30.09 -21.99 50.47
CA THR A 502 29.41 -21.29 51.58
C THR A 502 30.44 -20.68 52.51
N ALA A 503 30.04 -19.64 53.25
CA ALA A 503 30.89 -19.06 54.29
C ALA A 503 30.77 -19.87 55.58
N THR A 504 31.88 -20.17 56.23
CA THR A 504 31.95 -20.75 57.57
C THR A 504 31.76 -19.66 58.64
N GLY A 505 31.53 -20.05 59.90
CA GLY A 505 31.28 -19.11 61.00
C GLY A 505 32.46 -18.16 61.31
N ASP A 506 33.67 -18.52 60.89
CA ASP A 506 34.90 -17.72 60.98
C ASP A 506 35.18 -16.89 59.70
N GLY A 507 34.26 -16.89 58.73
CA GLY A 507 34.33 -16.05 57.52
C GLY A 507 35.14 -16.65 56.36
N ARG A 508 35.71 -17.85 56.51
CA ARG A 508 36.35 -18.57 55.40
C ARG A 508 35.32 -19.12 54.42
N LEU A 509 35.73 -19.44 53.20
CA LEU A 509 34.86 -20.09 52.23
C LEU A 509 35.14 -21.58 52.19
N THR A 510 34.10 -22.41 52.12
CA THR A 510 34.23 -23.87 52.04
C THR A 510 33.35 -24.46 50.93
N CYS A 511 33.86 -25.45 50.23
CA CYS A 511 33.12 -26.24 49.22
C CYS A 511 33.59 -27.69 49.24
N GLN A 512 32.63 -28.61 49.12
CA GLN A 512 32.89 -30.05 48.94
C GLN A 512 32.99 -30.37 47.45
N PHE A 513 33.97 -31.18 47.09
CA PHE A 513 34.20 -31.73 45.76
C PHE A 513 34.26 -33.26 45.84
N GLU A 514 34.17 -33.95 44.70
CA GLU A 514 34.25 -35.42 44.63
C GLU A 514 35.50 -35.99 45.33
N GLY A 515 36.64 -35.31 45.19
CA GLY A 515 37.94 -35.72 45.72
C GLY A 515 38.34 -35.08 47.05
N GLY A 516 37.47 -34.26 47.68
CA GLY A 516 37.75 -33.66 48.99
C GLY A 516 37.15 -32.28 49.19
N THR A 517 37.47 -31.65 50.33
CA THR A 517 37.00 -30.31 50.71
C THR A 517 38.08 -29.27 50.49
N ILE A 518 37.72 -28.10 49.97
CA ILE A 518 38.57 -26.91 50.03
C ILE A 518 37.92 -25.92 50.99
N THR A 519 38.66 -25.54 52.05
CA THR A 519 38.31 -24.42 52.93
C THR A 519 39.43 -23.38 52.84
N ALA A 520 39.11 -22.17 52.38
CA ALA A 520 40.08 -21.14 52.05
C ALA A 520 39.70 -19.80 52.68
#